data_AF-A0A538AHY2-F1
#
_entry.id   AF-A0A538AHY2-F1
#
_cell.length_a   1.000
_cell.length_b   1.000
_cell.length_c   1.000
_cell.angle_alpha   90.00
_cell.angle_beta   90.00
_cell.angle_gamma   90.00
#
_symmetry.space_group_name_H-M   'P 1'
#
loop_
_entity.id
_entity.type
_entity.pdbx_description
1 polymer ?
#
loop_
_entity_poly.entity_id
_entity_poly.type
_entity_poly.pdbx_seq_one_letter_code
_entity_poly.pdbx_strand_id
1 'polypeptide(L)'
;MAAVAAAGGLAAYPAVQDIRLHWAAVGLGALALALLVGGLAAGQAQPVGWGVAALGAEYAVHFSGNGRALDELTPMYAAGLILTGELAYWSVERRVAAWGEPSVLVRRLIFLAASCAGAAAVAAFVIVLASASRGGGVALQAVGVGAAVGTLALVAALVRRFAPEVDSQA
;
A
#
# COMPACT_ATOMS: atom_id res chain seq x y z
N MET A 1 -9.91 13.83 -3.77
CA MET A 1 -9.05 14.50 -4.78
C MET A 1 -7.57 14.28 -4.47
N ALA A 2 -7.05 14.65 -3.29
CA ALA A 2 -5.65 14.40 -2.93
C ALA A 2 -5.22 12.92 -3.02
N ALA A 3 -6.07 11.99 -2.58
CA ALA A 3 -5.79 10.54 -2.68
C ALA A 3 -5.67 10.05 -4.14
N VAL A 4 -6.52 10.55 -5.04
CA VAL A 4 -6.49 10.18 -6.47
C VAL A 4 -5.26 10.78 -7.15
N ALA A 5 -4.85 11.99 -6.77
CA ALA A 5 -3.62 12.60 -7.26
C ALA A 5 -2.37 11.83 -6.81
N ALA A 6 -2.31 11.40 -5.55
CA ALA A 6 -1.24 10.56 -5.04
C ALA A 6 -1.19 9.18 -5.75
N ALA A 7 -2.35 8.54 -5.92
CA ALA A 7 -2.48 7.29 -6.67
C ALA A 7 -2.05 7.43 -8.14
N GLY A 8 -2.46 8.52 -8.79
CA GLY A 8 -2.07 8.82 -10.17
C GLY A 8 -0.57 9.03 -10.32
N GLY A 9 0.08 9.71 -9.37
CA GLY A 9 1.53 9.87 -9.35
C GLY A 9 2.27 8.54 -9.21
N LEU A 10 1.75 7.62 -8.39
CA LEU A 10 2.30 6.28 -8.25
C LEU A 10 2.13 5.47 -9.54
N ALA A 11 0.92 5.38 -10.08
CA ALA A 11 0.63 4.62 -11.31
C ALA A 11 1.33 5.16 -12.56
N ALA A 12 1.62 6.47 -12.62
CA ALA A 12 2.35 7.05 -13.74
C ALA A 12 3.81 6.57 -13.80
N TYR A 13 4.44 6.30 -12.65
CA TYR A 13 5.85 5.89 -12.61
C TYR A 13 6.13 4.58 -13.38
N PRO A 14 5.44 3.45 -13.13
CA PRO A 14 5.65 2.22 -13.89
C PRO A 14 5.12 2.31 -15.33
N ALA A 15 4.11 3.15 -15.61
CA ALA A 15 3.52 3.29 -16.94
C ALA A 15 4.44 3.99 -17.96
N VAL A 16 5.36 4.85 -17.50
CA VAL A 16 6.33 5.55 -18.36
C VAL A 16 7.58 4.70 -18.62
N GLN A 17 7.73 3.56 -17.93
CA GLN A 17 8.89 2.69 -18.13
C GLN A 17 8.62 1.58 -19.16
N ASP A 18 9.62 1.34 -20.01
CA ASP A 18 9.57 0.29 -21.03
C ASP A 18 9.82 -1.10 -20.38
N ILE A 19 8.78 -1.66 -19.77
CA ILE A 19 8.81 -2.98 -19.13
C ILE A 19 8.20 -4.07 -20.02
N ARG A 20 8.73 -5.30 -19.91
CA ARG A 20 8.19 -6.48 -20.63
C ARG A 20 6.70 -6.73 -20.36
N LEU A 21 6.21 -6.34 -19.19
CA LEU A 21 4.83 -6.50 -18.74
C LEU A 21 4.05 -5.16 -18.71
N HIS A 22 4.37 -4.20 -19.58
CA HIS A 22 3.76 -2.86 -19.56
C HIS A 22 2.22 -2.87 -19.58
N TRP A 23 1.60 -3.71 -20.41
CA TRP A 23 0.13 -3.82 -20.46
C TRP A 23 -0.49 -4.28 -19.13
N ALA A 24 0.19 -5.17 -18.41
CA ALA A 24 -0.28 -5.65 -17.12
C ALA A 24 -0.15 -4.56 -16.05
N ALA A 25 0.95 -3.80 -16.06
CA ALA A 25 1.12 -2.66 -15.15
C ALA A 25 0.06 -1.58 -15.40
N VAL A 26 -0.10 -1.15 -16.66
CA VAL A 26 -1.11 -0.15 -17.03
C VAL A 26 -2.53 -0.62 -16.69
N GLY A 27 -2.84 -1.90 -16.92
CA GLY A 27 -4.12 -2.49 -16.55
C GLY A 27 -4.39 -2.45 -15.04
N LEU A 28 -3.38 -2.77 -14.23
CA LEU A 28 -3.47 -2.72 -12.77
C LEU A 28 -3.59 -1.29 -12.24
N GLY A 29 -2.81 -0.35 -12.78
CA GLY A 29 -2.91 1.07 -12.43
C GLY A 29 -4.28 1.66 -12.78
N ALA A 30 -4.81 1.33 -13.96
CA ALA A 30 -6.15 1.74 -14.37
C ALA A 30 -7.24 1.14 -13.46
N LEU A 31 -7.15 -0.16 -13.14
CA LEU A 31 -8.06 -0.84 -12.23
C LEU A 31 -8.01 -0.21 -10.83
N ALA A 32 -6.82 0.09 -10.33
CA ALA A 32 -6.62 0.72 -9.04
C ALA A 32 -7.29 2.09 -8.96
N LEU A 33 -7.09 2.92 -9.97
CA LEU A 33 -7.73 4.23 -10.07
C LEU A 33 -9.25 4.11 -10.16
N ALA A 34 -9.77 3.16 -10.94
CA ALA A 34 -11.21 2.92 -11.05
C ALA A 34 -11.82 2.51 -9.70
N LEU A 35 -11.17 1.61 -8.97
CA LEU A 35 -11.62 1.15 -7.65
C LEU A 35 -11.56 2.28 -6.60
N LEU A 36 -10.50 3.09 -6.61
CA LEU A 36 -10.36 4.25 -5.72
C LEU A 36 -11.43 5.31 -6.01
N VAL A 37 -11.62 5.67 -7.28
CA VAL A 37 -12.63 6.66 -7.67
C VAL A 37 -14.04 6.14 -7.36
N GLY A 38 -14.33 4.89 -7.72
CA GLY A 38 -15.62 4.26 -7.45
C GLY A 38 -15.91 4.16 -5.94
N GLY A 39 -14.93 3.73 -5.15
CA GLY A 39 -15.07 3.63 -3.70
C GLY A 39 -15.27 4.96 -3.02
N LEU A 40 -14.51 5.98 -3.43
CA LEU A 40 -14.68 7.34 -2.95
C LEU A 40 -16.01 7.96 -3.37
N ALA A 41 -16.48 7.72 -4.60
CA ALA A 41 -17.78 8.19 -5.05
C ALA A 41 -18.92 7.56 -4.23
N ALA A 42 -18.90 6.23 -4.09
CA ALA A 42 -19.87 5.46 -3.33
C ALA A 42 -19.77 5.65 -1.80
N GLY A 43 -18.67 6.24 -1.30
CA GLY A 43 -18.44 6.38 0.14
C GLY A 43 -18.20 5.05 0.85
N GLN A 44 -17.70 4.03 0.14
CA GLN A 44 -17.44 2.70 0.69
C GLN A 44 -15.93 2.50 0.88
N ALA A 45 -15.52 2.08 2.07
CA ALA A 45 -14.10 1.83 2.38
C ALA A 45 -13.57 0.52 1.75
N GLN A 46 -14.43 -0.46 1.51
CA GLN A 46 -14.05 -1.77 0.95
C GLN A 46 -13.37 -1.67 -0.44
N PRO A 47 -13.94 -0.98 -1.45
CA PRO A 47 -13.28 -0.80 -2.76
C PRO A 47 -11.98 0.01 -2.68
N VAL A 48 -11.81 0.90 -1.69
CA VAL A 48 -10.56 1.65 -1.48
C VAL A 48 -9.40 0.70 -1.17
N GLY A 49 -9.62 -0.30 -0.30
CA GLY A 49 -8.62 -1.31 0.03
C GLY A 49 -8.17 -2.11 -1.20
N TRP A 50 -9.12 -2.51 -2.05
CA TRP A 50 -8.80 -3.19 -3.31
C TRP A 50 -8.03 -2.32 -4.29
N GLY A 51 -8.33 -1.01 -4.36
CA GLY A 51 -7.58 -0.08 -5.19
C GLY A 51 -6.13 0.09 -4.75
N VAL A 52 -5.88 0.21 -3.44
CA VAL A 52 -4.50 0.27 -2.90
C VAL A 52 -3.76 -1.05 -3.14
N ALA A 53 -4.43 -2.19 -2.98
CA ALA A 53 -3.84 -3.49 -3.29
C ALA A 53 -3.46 -3.63 -4.77
N ALA A 54 -4.29 -3.11 -5.68
CA ALA A 54 -4.00 -3.09 -7.12
C ALA A 54 -2.78 -2.21 -7.46
N LEU A 55 -2.59 -1.04 -6.81
CA LEU A 55 -1.36 -0.24 -6.96
C LEU A 55 -0.12 -0.98 -6.45
N GLY A 56 -0.25 -1.73 -5.36
CA GLY A 56 0.84 -2.59 -4.86
C GLY A 56 1.18 -3.70 -5.85
N ALA A 57 0.17 -4.32 -6.46
CA ALA A 57 0.35 -5.35 -7.48
C ALA A 57 1.00 -4.79 -8.75
N GLU A 58 0.64 -3.58 -9.19
CA GLU A 58 1.26 -2.88 -10.31
C GLU A 58 2.78 -2.73 -10.09
N TYR A 59 3.18 -2.29 -8.89
CA TYR A 59 4.59 -2.16 -8.55
C TYR A 59 5.32 -3.51 -8.50
N ALA A 60 4.66 -4.57 -8.02
CA ALA A 60 5.23 -5.91 -8.04
C ALA A 60 5.43 -6.44 -9.47
N VAL A 61 4.50 -6.14 -10.38
CA VAL A 61 4.62 -6.46 -11.81
C VAL A 61 5.78 -5.69 -12.44
N HIS A 62 5.90 -4.39 -12.16
CA HIS A 62 7.03 -3.56 -12.60
C HIS A 62 8.38 -4.14 -12.14
N PHE A 63 8.49 -4.49 -10.87
CA PHE A 63 9.68 -5.14 -10.30
C PHE A 63 10.02 -6.45 -11.03
N SER A 64 9.02 -7.31 -11.25
CA SER A 64 9.21 -8.59 -11.94
C SER A 64 9.63 -8.43 -13.41
N GLY A 65 9.16 -7.35 -14.07
CA GLY A 65 9.43 -7.07 -15.47
C GLY A 65 10.81 -6.47 -15.73
N ASN A 66 11.34 -5.70 -14.78
CA ASN A 66 12.64 -5.04 -14.89
C ASN A 66 13.81 -5.90 -14.38
N GLY A 67 13.58 -6.87 -13.49
CA GLY A 67 14.64 -7.78 -13.00
C GLY A 67 15.80 -7.09 -12.26
N ARG A 68 15.67 -5.79 -11.95
CA ARG A 68 16.65 -5.01 -11.19
C ARG A 68 16.36 -5.17 -9.70
N ALA A 69 17.41 -5.12 -8.87
CA ALA A 69 17.26 -5.05 -7.42
C ALA A 69 16.41 -3.83 -7.01
N LEU A 70 15.76 -3.90 -5.85
CA LEU A 70 14.90 -2.83 -5.30
C LEU A 70 15.60 -1.47 -5.46
N ASP A 71 14.95 -0.57 -6.21
CA ASP A 71 15.49 0.73 -6.59
C ASP A 71 15.43 1.72 -5.41
N GLU A 72 16.18 2.82 -5.48
CA GLU A 72 16.19 3.88 -4.44
C GLU A 72 14.80 4.48 -4.17
N LEU A 73 13.89 4.38 -5.14
CA LEU A 73 12.53 4.90 -5.04
C LEU A 73 11.55 3.95 -4.32
N THR A 74 11.94 2.71 -4.04
CA THR A 74 11.07 1.72 -3.36
C THR A 74 10.52 2.22 -2.01
N PRO A 75 11.33 2.84 -1.12
CA PRO A 75 10.81 3.41 0.13
C PRO A 75 9.80 4.54 -0.08
N MET A 76 10.00 5.34 -1.14
CA MET A 76 9.09 6.42 -1.49
C MET A 76 7.75 5.89 -2.01
N TYR A 77 7.79 4.79 -2.77
CA TYR A 77 6.57 4.09 -3.23
C TYR A 77 5.77 3.51 -2.06
N ALA A 78 6.46 2.90 -1.07
CA ALA A 78 5.82 2.38 0.14
C ALA A 78 5.14 3.49 0.96
N ALA A 79 5.82 4.62 1.15
CA ALA A 79 5.22 5.80 1.81
C ALA A 79 4.02 6.34 1.03
N GLY A 80 4.11 6.39 -0.30
CA GLY A 80 3.02 6.83 -1.17
C GLY A 80 1.76 5.97 -1.07
N LEU A 81 1.91 4.64 -0.96
CA LEU A 81 0.79 3.71 -0.79
C LEU A 81 0.06 3.94 0.54
N ILE A 82 0.81 4.08 1.64
CA ILE A 82 0.26 4.39 2.97
C ILE A 82 -0.50 5.72 2.93
N LEU A 83 0.14 6.75 2.36
CA LEU A 83 -0.45 8.08 2.24
C LEU A 83 -1.74 8.05 1.42
N THR A 84 -1.75 7.31 0.31
CA THR A 84 -2.92 7.17 -0.56
C THR A 84 -4.08 6.50 0.17
N GLY A 85 -3.81 5.40 0.88
CA GLY A 85 -4.81 4.68 1.67
C GLY A 85 -5.42 5.55 2.76
N GLU A 86 -4.59 6.23 3.55
CA GLU A 86 -5.04 7.11 4.63
C GLU A 86 -5.84 8.31 4.12
N LEU A 87 -5.39 8.97 3.05
CA LEU A 87 -6.13 10.08 2.43
C LEU A 87 -7.47 9.62 1.85
N ALA A 88 -7.52 8.41 1.27
CA ALA A 88 -8.75 7.85 0.74
C ALA A 88 -9.72 7.51 1.88
N TYR A 89 -9.24 6.91 2.95
CA TYR A 89 -10.03 6.57 4.13
C TYR A 89 -10.57 7.82 4.84
N TRP A 90 -9.73 8.86 5.02
CA TRP A 90 -10.17 10.15 5.54
C TRP A 90 -11.24 10.81 4.66
N SER A 91 -11.16 10.63 3.34
CA SER A 91 -12.16 11.18 2.41
C SER A 91 -13.51 10.46 2.52
N VAL A 92 -13.53 9.19 2.91
CA VAL A 92 -14.77 8.46 3.21
C VAL A 92 -15.32 8.92 4.56
N GLU A 93 -14.47 8.98 5.59
CA GLU A 93 -14.93 9.19 6.96
C GLU A 93 -15.31 10.64 7.29
N ARG A 94 -14.73 11.63 6.60
CA ARG A 94 -15.17 13.05 6.69
C ARG A 94 -16.61 13.29 6.24
N ARG A 95 -17.27 12.32 5.58
CA ARG A 95 -18.70 12.42 5.26
C ARG A 95 -19.59 12.20 6.49
N VAL A 96 -19.04 11.69 7.59
CA VAL A 96 -19.73 11.56 8.87
C VAL A 96 -19.49 12.84 9.68
N ALA A 97 -20.56 13.54 10.05
CA ALA A 97 -20.53 14.89 10.62
C ALA A 97 -19.82 15.05 11.99
N ALA A 98 -19.35 13.96 12.61
CA ALA A 98 -18.83 13.96 13.97
C ALA A 98 -17.37 14.46 14.13
N TRP A 99 -16.69 14.85 13.04
CA TRP A 99 -15.22 15.00 13.03
C TRP A 99 -14.73 16.44 12.82
N GLY A 100 -15.28 17.39 13.57
CA GLY A 100 -15.02 18.83 13.43
C GLY A 100 -13.85 19.40 14.25
N GLU A 101 -13.11 18.59 15.03
CA GLU A 101 -12.15 19.13 16.00
C GLU A 101 -10.71 19.25 15.46
N PRO A 102 -10.12 20.47 15.47
CA PRO A 102 -8.80 20.73 14.89
C PRO A 102 -7.64 20.06 15.65
N SER A 103 -7.79 19.83 16.95
CA SER A 103 -6.79 19.10 17.77
C SER A 103 -6.64 17.63 17.33
N VAL A 104 -7.74 17.00 16.92
CA VAL A 104 -7.77 15.63 16.39
C VAL A 104 -7.07 15.58 15.03
N LEU A 105 -7.17 16.63 14.22
CA LEU A 105 -6.49 16.73 12.92
C LEU A 105 -4.97 16.68 13.07
N VAL A 106 -4.40 17.45 13.99
CA VAL A 106 -2.95 17.50 14.22
C VAL A 106 -2.42 16.14 14.66
N ARG A 107 -3.08 15.48 15.62
CA ARG A 107 -2.67 14.16 16.09
C ARG A 107 -2.70 13.12 14.97
N ARG A 108 -3.71 13.18 14.10
CA ARG A 108 -3.82 12.29 12.93
C ARG A 108 -2.74 12.56 11.88
N LEU A 109 -2.39 13.81 11.62
CA LEU A 109 -1.28 14.15 10.73
C LEU A 109 0.06 13.63 11.26
N ILE A 110 0.28 13.70 12.58
CA ILE A 110 1.47 13.13 13.21
C ILE A 110 1.50 11.61 13.04
N PHE A 111 0.39 10.92 13.32
CA PHE A 111 0.29 9.47 13.11
C PHE A 111 0.51 9.09 11.64
N LEU A 112 -0.07 9.85 10.70
CA LEU A 112 0.12 9.64 9.27
C LEU A 112 1.59 9.81 8.86
N ALA A 113 2.24 10.88 9.31
CA ALA A 113 3.64 11.13 9.05
C ALA A 113 4.53 10.03 9.65
N ALA A 114 4.24 9.60 10.88
CA ALA A 114 4.93 8.50 11.54
C ALA A 114 4.72 7.16 10.80
N SER A 115 3.52 6.87 10.32
CA SER A 115 3.24 5.66 9.52
C SER A 115 3.96 5.70 8.17
N CYS A 116 4.00 6.85 7.50
CA CYS A 116 4.75 7.02 6.26
C CYS A 116 6.26 6.82 6.49
N ALA A 117 6.81 7.44 7.54
CA ALA A 117 8.19 7.28 7.93
C ALA A 117 8.51 5.84 8.32
N GLY A 118 7.63 5.17 9.07
CA GLY A 118 7.75 3.77 9.46
C GLY A 118 7.74 2.84 8.25
N ALA A 119 6.83 3.06 7.30
CA ALA A 119 6.76 2.28 6.06
C ALA A 119 8.02 2.45 5.21
N ALA A 120 8.51 3.69 5.05
CA ALA A 120 9.76 3.97 4.35
C ALA A 120 10.96 3.31 5.05
N ALA A 121 11.02 3.38 6.40
CA ALA A 121 12.07 2.75 7.18
C ALA A 121 12.07 1.22 7.05
N VAL A 122 10.89 0.58 7.11
CA VAL A 122 10.73 -0.86 6.90
C VAL A 122 11.17 -1.25 5.48
N ALA A 123 10.73 -0.51 4.47
CA ALA A 123 11.14 -0.76 3.09
C ALA A 123 12.67 -0.62 2.92
N ALA A 124 13.27 0.45 3.44
CA ALA A 124 14.72 0.65 3.42
C ALA A 124 15.46 -0.47 4.15
N PHE A 125 14.96 -0.91 5.31
CA PHE A 125 15.52 -2.03 6.06
C PHE A 125 15.50 -3.34 5.26
N VAL A 126 14.38 -3.64 4.60
CA VAL A 126 14.25 -4.81 3.72
C VAL A 126 15.25 -4.73 2.55
N ILE A 127 15.44 -3.55 1.95
CA ILE A 127 16.44 -3.35 0.88
C ILE A 127 17.85 -3.62 1.38
N VAL A 128 18.22 -3.12 2.56
CA VAL A 128 19.53 -3.37 3.17
C VAL A 128 19.74 -4.87 3.40
N LEU A 129 18.73 -5.55 3.93
CA LEU A 129 18.77 -7.00 4.17
C LEU A 129 18.90 -7.81 2.87
N ALA A 130 18.15 -7.44 1.83
CA ALA A 130 18.22 -8.03 0.50
C ALA A 130 19.58 -7.76 -0.18
N SER A 131 20.16 -6.59 0.06
CA SER A 131 21.45 -6.18 -0.50
C SER A 131 22.63 -6.93 0.09
N ALA A 132 22.54 -7.27 1.38
CA ALA A 132 23.53 -8.07 2.11
C ALA A 132 23.56 -9.55 1.65
N SER A 133 22.49 -10.01 1.01
CA SER A 133 22.29 -11.41 0.63
C SER A 133 22.49 -11.68 -0.87
N ARG A 134 23.15 -10.76 -1.58
CA ARG A 134 23.49 -10.86 -3.02
C ARG A 134 24.30 -12.10 -3.45
N GLY A 135 24.68 -12.99 -2.55
CA GLY A 135 25.13 -14.34 -2.88
C GLY A 135 23.93 -15.23 -3.24
N GLY A 136 23.62 -15.32 -4.54
CA GLY A 136 22.46 -16.06 -5.06
C GLY A 136 22.40 -17.52 -4.57
N GLY A 137 21.46 -17.78 -3.67
CA GLY A 137 21.23 -19.12 -3.13
C GLY A 137 19.79 -19.28 -2.64
N VAL A 138 19.35 -20.53 -2.53
CA VAL A 138 18.01 -20.96 -2.07
C VAL A 138 17.60 -20.29 -0.74
N ALA A 139 18.58 -19.90 0.08
CA ALA A 139 18.38 -19.11 1.30
C ALA A 139 17.66 -17.77 1.04
N LEU A 140 17.92 -17.10 -0.09
CA LEU A 140 17.29 -15.83 -0.45
C LEU A 140 15.79 -16.00 -0.75
N GLN A 141 15.44 -17.09 -1.44
CA GLN A 141 14.04 -17.43 -1.72
C GLN A 141 13.31 -17.79 -0.41
N ALA A 142 13.96 -18.53 0.48
CA ALA A 142 13.40 -18.87 1.79
C ALA A 142 13.14 -17.63 2.66
N VAL A 143 14.05 -16.64 2.66
CA VAL A 143 13.85 -15.37 3.37
C VAL A 143 12.73 -14.55 2.76
N GLY A 144 12.66 -14.45 1.43
CA GLY A 144 11.57 -13.74 0.75
C GLY A 144 10.20 -14.36 1.03
N VAL A 145 10.10 -15.70 0.92
CA VAL A 145 8.87 -16.44 1.26
C VAL A 145 8.53 -16.30 2.73
N GLY A 146 9.51 -16.41 3.63
CA GLY A 146 9.32 -16.25 5.07
C GLY A 146 8.83 -14.86 5.44
N ALA A 147 9.39 -13.81 4.84
CA ALA A 147 8.93 -12.43 5.03
C ALA A 147 7.50 -12.25 4.53
N ALA A 148 7.16 -12.74 3.33
CA ALA A 148 5.81 -12.66 2.78
C ALA A 148 4.77 -13.38 3.66
N VAL A 149 5.09 -14.61 4.09
CA VAL A 149 4.25 -15.40 5.00
C VAL A 149 4.12 -14.69 6.36
N GLY A 150 5.21 -14.13 6.87
CA GLY A 150 5.21 -13.35 8.11
C GLY A 150 4.31 -12.12 8.04
N THR A 151 4.37 -11.37 6.93
CA THR A 151 3.48 -10.23 6.68
C THR A 151 2.02 -10.67 6.61
N LEU A 152 1.71 -11.73 5.87
CA LEU A 152 0.34 -12.26 5.78
C LEU A 152 -0.18 -12.75 7.15
N ALA A 153 0.67 -13.42 7.93
CA ALA A 153 0.33 -13.87 9.27
C ALA A 153 0.07 -12.70 10.22
N LEU A 154 0.88 -11.63 10.14
CA LEU A 154 0.67 -10.40 10.90
C LEU A 154 -0.64 -9.73 10.53
N VAL A 155 -0.94 -9.58 9.24
CA VAL A 155 -2.22 -9.03 8.76
C VAL A 155 -3.39 -9.87 9.27
N ALA A 156 -3.32 -11.20 9.14
CA ALA A 156 -4.35 -12.10 9.62
C ALA A 156 -4.54 -12.02 11.15
N ALA A 157 -3.46 -11.95 11.91
CA ALA A 157 -3.51 -11.80 13.37
C ALA A 157 -4.12 -10.45 13.79
N LEU A 158 -3.78 -9.38 13.06
CA LEU A 158 -4.34 -8.04 13.30
C LEU A 158 -5.84 -8.03 13.01
N VAL A 159 -6.27 -8.58 11.87
CA VAL A 159 -7.69 -8.71 11.51
C VAL A 159 -8.46 -9.52 12.56
N ARG A 160 -7.89 -10.64 13.03
CA ARG A 160 -8.51 -11.46 14.09
C ARG A 160 -8.67 -10.72 15.42
N ARG A 161 -7.74 -9.83 15.77
CA ARG A 161 -7.85 -9.00 16.98
C ARG A 161 -8.93 -7.93 16.89
N PHE A 162 -9.25 -7.48 15.68
CA PHE A 162 -10.25 -6.44 15.44
C PHE A 162 -11.61 -6.98 14.98
N ALA A 163 -11.73 -8.29 14.76
CA ALA A 163 -13.03 -8.93 14.60
C ALA A 163 -13.70 -8.96 15.99
N PRO A 164 -14.79 -8.19 16.23
CA PRO A 164 -15.50 -8.28 17.49
C PRO A 164 -16.01 -9.71 17.70
N GLU A 165 -15.97 -10.19 18.93
CA GLU A 165 -16.75 -11.36 19.36
C GLU A 165 -18.20 -11.08 18.97
N VAL A 166 -18.66 -11.73 17.90
CA VAL A 166 -20.07 -11.84 17.59
C VAL A 166 -20.61 -12.77 18.66
N ASP A 167 -20.94 -12.17 19.80
CA ASP A 167 -21.46 -12.89 20.95
C ASP A 167 -22.74 -13.62 20.51
N SER A 168 -22.68 -14.92 20.74
CA SER A 168 -23.76 -15.87 20.63
C SER A 168 -24.89 -15.50 21.60
N GLN A 169 -25.80 -14.64 21.17
CA GLN A 169 -27.11 -14.44 21.80
C GLN A 169 -28.19 -14.76 20.75
N ALA A 170 -28.39 -16.06 20.54
CA ALA A 170 -29.58 -16.64 19.94
C ALA A 170 -30.07 -17.77 20.85
#